data_AF-A0A7W0J4V4-F1
#
_entry.id   AF-A0A7W0J4V4-F1
#
_cell.length_a   1.000
_cell.length_b   1.000
_cell.length_c   1.000
_cell.angle_alpha   90.00
_cell.angle_beta   90.00
_cell.angle_gamma   90.00
#
_symmetry.space_group_name_H-M   'P 1'
#
loop_
_entity.id
_entity.type
_entity.pdbx_description
1 polymer ?
#
loop_
_entity_poly.entity_id
_entity_poly.type
_entity_poly.pdbx_seq_one_letter_code
_entity_poly.pdbx_strand_id
1 'polypeptide(L)' 'GMGYCGCKNLNELRQKAKFLRITNAGLRESHVHDVIITKEAPNYRTEW' A
#
# COMPACT_ATOMS: atom_id res chain seq x y z
N GLY A 1 5.46 -2.19 5.70
CA GLY A 1 6.05 -2.78 4.49
C GLY A 1 6.96 -3.96 4.83
N MET A 2 8.18 -3.70 5.29
CA MET A 2 9.22 -4.73 5.51
C MET A 2 8.80 -5.94 6.35
N GLY A 3 7.98 -5.74 7.39
CA GLY A 3 7.44 -6.83 8.21
C GLY A 3 6.58 -7.82 7.41
N TYR A 4 5.71 -7.34 6.50
CA TYR A 4 4.93 -8.21 5.62
C TYR A 4 5.81 -9.00 4.64
N CYS A 5 6.96 -8.44 4.27
CA CYS A 5 7.94 -9.12 3.42
C CYS A 5 8.96 -9.95 4.22
N GLY A 6 8.84 -10.04 5.55
CA GLY A 6 9.78 -10.77 6.41
C GLY A 6 11.22 -10.25 6.38
N CYS A 7 11.42 -8.96 6.08
CA CYS A 7 12.73 -8.36 5.88
C CYS A 7 13.18 -7.56 7.12
N LYS A 8 14.36 -7.83 7.67
CA LYS A 8 14.86 -7.12 8.86
C LYS A 8 15.61 -5.83 8.52
N ASN A 9 16.12 -5.72 7.29
CA ASN A 9 16.84 -4.54 6.82
C ASN A 9 16.54 -4.24 5.33
N LEU A 10 17.05 -3.12 4.85
CA LEU A 10 16.80 -2.63 3.49
C LEU A 10 17.40 -3.52 2.39
N ASN A 11 18.57 -4.13 2.65
CA ASN A 11 19.20 -5.03 1.69
C ASN A 11 18.36 -6.29 1.48
N GLU A 12 17.81 -6.86 2.56
CA GLU A 12 16.89 -7.98 2.47
C GLU A 12 15.62 -7.62 1.70
N LEU A 13 15.05 -6.43 1.94
CA LEU A 13 13.88 -5.97 1.20
C LEU A 13 14.16 -5.90 -0.30
N ARG A 14 15.30 -5.32 -0.71
CA ARG A 14 15.67 -5.19 -2.12
C ARG A 14 15.86 -6.54 -2.82
N GLN A 15 16.29 -7.57 -2.09
CA GLN A 15 16.56 -8.89 -2.65
C GLN A 15 15.35 -9.84 -2.61
N LYS A 16 14.53 -9.76 -1.55
CA LYS A 16 13.46 -10.73 -1.28
C LYS A 16 12.07 -10.22 -1.67
N ALA A 17 11.86 -8.92 -1.81
CA ALA A 17 10.55 -8.37 -2.16
C ALA A 17 10.10 -8.90 -3.53
N LYS A 18 8.81 -9.26 -3.61
CA LYS A 18 8.16 -9.67 -4.85
C LYS A 18 7.03 -8.70 -5.14
N PHE A 19 6.94 -8.27 -6.39
CA PHE A 19 5.90 -7.38 -6.86
C PHE A 19 4.97 -8.12 -7.80
N LEU A 20 3.69 -7.76 -7.76
CA LEU A 20 2.66 -8.23 -8.67
C LEU A 20 2.13 -7.03 -9.45
N ARG A 21 1.83 -7.25 -10.73
CA ARG A 21 1.18 -6.22 -11.56
C ARG A 21 -0.32 -6.25 -11.29
N ILE A 22 -0.87 -5.09 -10.94
CA ILE A 22 -2.32 -4.91 -10.72
C ILE A 22 -2.97 -4.17 -11.90
N THR A 23 -4.28 -4.29 -12.01
CA THR A 23 -5.10 -3.54 -12.98
C THR A 23 -5.52 -2.19 -12.40
N ASN A 24 -6.06 -1.30 -13.24
CA ASN A 24 -6.62 -0.03 -12.76
C ASN A 24 -7.81 -0.23 -11.80
N ALA A 25 -8.57 -1.31 -12.00
CA ALA A 25 -9.63 -1.69 -11.05
C ALA A 25 -9.02 -2.09 -9.69
N GLY A 26 -7.95 -2.89 -9.69
CA GLY A 26 -7.22 -3.25 -8.47
C GLY A 26 -6.58 -2.05 -7.77
N LEU A 27 -6.19 -1.02 -8.51
CA LEU A 27 -5.73 0.24 -7.92
C LEU A 27 -6.86 0.91 -7.13
N ARG A 28 -8.06 1.05 -7.71
CA ARG A 28 -9.23 1.63 -7.02
C ARG A 28 -9.61 0.82 -5.77
N GLU A 29 -9.57 -0.50 -5.88
CA GLU A 29 -9.79 -1.42 -4.75
C GLU A 29 -8.73 -1.25 -3.65
N SER A 30 -7.47 -1.00 -4.00
CA SER A 30 -6.41 -0.80 -3.01
C SER A 30 -6.54 0.51 -2.23
N HIS A 31 -7.21 1.52 -2.81
CA HIS A 31 -7.51 2.77 -2.13
C HIS A 31 -8.77 2.63 -1.26
N VAL A 32 -8.97 3.56 -0.32
CA VAL A 32 -10.23 3.66 0.41
C VAL A 32 -11.36 3.91 -0.60
N HIS A 33 -12.34 3.00 -0.65
CA HIS A 33 -13.48 3.06 -1.54
C HIS A 33 -14.78 2.73 -0.78
N ASP A 34 -15.90 3.23 -1.28
CA ASP A 34 -17.26 2.98 -0.78
C ASP A 34 -17.52 3.33 0.69
N VAL A 35 -16.79 4.31 1.24
CA VAL A 35 -16.98 4.85 2.60
C VAL A 35 -16.87 6.37 2.65
N ILE A 36 -17.53 6.97 3.63
CA ILE A 36 -17.39 8.40 3.95
C ILE A 36 -16.26 8.55 4.97
N ILE A 37 -15.19 9.27 4.61
CA ILE A 37 -14.10 9.58 5.52
C ILE A 37 -14.58 10.67 6.50
N THR A 38 -14.85 10.30 7.74
CA THR A 38 -15.34 11.22 8.78
C THR A 38 -14.22 11.90 9.56
N LYS A 39 -13.02 11.34 9.52
CA LYS A 39 -11.82 11.88 10.15
C LYS A 39 -10.61 11.63 9.26
N GLU A 40 -9.82 12.67 9.04
CA GLU A 40 -8.61 12.57 8.24
C GLU A 40 -7.54 11.72 8.94
N ALA A 41 -6.90 10.85 8.16
CA ALA A 41 -5.76 10.08 8.62
C ALA A 41 -4.47 10.86 8.35
N PRO A 42 -3.53 10.92 9.31
CA PRO A 42 -2.29 11.69 9.15
C PRO A 42 -1.36 11.14 8.05
N ASN A 43 -1.55 9.89 7.63
CA ASN A 43 -0.76 9.17 6.64
C ASN A 43 -1.53 8.81 5.36
N TYR A 44 -2.77 9.30 5.21
CA TYR A 44 -3.60 8.99 4.04
C TYR A 44 -4.41 10.22 3.65
N ARG A 45 -3.93 10.92 2.62
CA ARG A 45 -4.62 12.05 1.99
C ARG A 45 -5.08 11.61 0.61
N THR A 46 -6.36 11.80 0.33
CA THR A 46 -6.93 11.63 -1.00
C THR A 46 -6.56 12.86 -1.83
N GLU A 47 -5.35 12.88 -2.37
CA GLU A 47 -4.93 13.89 -3.35
C GLU A 47 -5.45 13.46 -4.73
N TRP A 48 -6.56 14.07 -5.15
CA TRP A 48 -7.06 14.03 -6.52
C TRP A 48 -7.19 15.45 -7.05
#